data_AF-A0A484M382-F1
#
_entry.id   AF-A0A484M382-F1
#
_cell.length_a   1.000
_cell.length_b   1.000
_cell.length_c   1.000
_cell.angle_alpha   90.00
_cell.angle_beta   90.00
_cell.angle_gamma   90.00
#
_symmetry.space_group_name_H-M   'P 1'
#
loop_
_entity.id
_entity.type
_entity.pdbx_description
1 polymer ?
#
loop_
_entity_poly.entity_id
_entity_poly.type
_entity_poly.pdbx_seq_one_letter_code
_entity_poly.pdbx_strand_id
1 'polypeptide(L)'
;MSVILRFVNDKGEIIERFLGLVHVEETSAKFLKKSIDEFFAKHGLSLSKLRGQGYDGASNMRGQFNGLKTLILNENKNAYYIHCFAHQLQLVIVAAAQDRESIFDFFEKLLMIVNTVGSSCKRKDYLLQIHEEETLHRIEIGELSTGRGQNQATSLARPGDTRWGSHYKTLIRLFDMWNAIGTVLNLLHQHSETSKIKNSASGILDKMDSFEFVFIGKFMLKVLGMTNTLSKMLQARDQNIGCALNMIGDVKKNLQDFRDHGWDDFLKEVSEFCEEHAIDVPNMEDYLRGRSRKKMRGGEPMTNYIHFRGEIFAKVIDILATEMDRHFTETNTNLLSCVIYNSSIIIIKMLLASLFYILSAFPTAFSEGISSSTGRSLLQIPKECPISFEFKNYTIITSQCRGPHYPPKQCCDAFVRFACPFAPYLNNFTECSKSMFDYLNLRAQYPTGLFSSLCKGDREGLPCFASAPPVSRPDADSHSSGIVLMKRKTSRLAMVSKTLFVLVFAMVFILA
;
A
#
# COMPACT_ATOMS: atom_id res chain seq x y z
N MET A 1 -10.02 -26.09 10.51
CA MET A 1 -10.53 -24.90 9.80
C MET A 1 -10.93 -23.83 10.82
N SER A 2 -10.46 -22.58 10.69
CA SER A 2 -10.91 -21.46 11.54
C SER A 2 -12.08 -20.71 10.89
N VAL A 3 -13.10 -20.36 11.66
CA VAL A 3 -14.27 -19.62 11.17
C VAL A 3 -14.34 -18.24 11.82
N ILE A 4 -14.29 -17.20 10.98
CA ILE A 4 -14.37 -15.79 11.36
C ILE A 4 -15.50 -15.17 10.54
N LEU A 5 -16.39 -14.41 11.18
CA LEU A 5 -17.40 -13.61 10.51
C LEU A 5 -17.07 -12.13 10.58
N ARG A 6 -17.22 -11.46 9.45
CA ARG A 6 -17.19 -10.00 9.35
C ARG A 6 -18.58 -9.53 8.92
N PHE A 7 -19.20 -8.65 9.70
CA PHE A 7 -20.54 -8.13 9.46
C PHE A 7 -20.64 -6.67 9.87
N VAL A 8 -21.71 -5.99 9.46
CA VAL A 8 -22.00 -4.61 9.84
C VAL A 8 -23.06 -4.65 10.94
N ASN A 9 -22.82 -3.99 12.07
CA ASN A 9 -23.80 -3.91 13.15
C ASN A 9 -24.89 -2.86 12.84
N ASP A 10 -25.84 -2.73 13.76
CA ASP A 10 -26.92 -1.75 13.75
C ASP A 10 -26.43 -0.28 13.71
N LYS A 11 -25.20 -0.02 14.14
CA LYS A 11 -24.56 1.31 14.09
C LYS A 11 -23.80 1.58 12.79
N GLY A 12 -23.79 0.64 11.85
CA GLY A 12 -23.01 0.76 10.61
C GLY A 12 -21.51 0.45 10.79
N GLU A 13 -21.10 -0.06 11.95
CA GLU A 13 -19.70 -0.39 12.25
C GLU A 13 -19.36 -1.80 11.75
N ILE A 14 -18.15 -1.94 11.21
CA ILE A 14 -17.63 -3.23 10.76
C ILE A 14 -17.14 -4.01 11.99
N ILE A 15 -17.78 -5.14 12.26
CA ILE A 15 -17.45 -6.03 13.36
C ILE A 15 -16.89 -7.33 12.80
N GLU A 16 -15.71 -7.71 13.29
CA GLU A 16 -15.13 -9.03 13.06
C GLU A 16 -15.19 -9.86 14.34
N ARG A 17 -15.73 -11.09 14.23
CA ARG A 17 -15.86 -12.06 15.33
C ARG A 17 -15.29 -13.40 14.92
N PHE A 18 -14.28 -13.85 15.66
CA PHE A 18 -13.87 -15.24 15.67
C PHE A 18 -14.98 -16.08 16.31
N LEU A 19 -15.47 -17.11 15.60
CA LEU A 19 -16.53 -17.98 16.09
C LEU A 19 -16.01 -19.32 16.62
N GLY A 20 -14.89 -19.82 16.07
CA GLY A 20 -14.31 -21.06 16.56
C GLY A 20 -13.36 -21.75 15.59
N LEU A 21 -12.77 -22.85 16.06
CA LEU A 21 -12.04 -23.82 15.27
C LEU A 21 -12.91 -25.05 15.04
N VAL A 22 -13.04 -25.43 13.78
CA VAL A 22 -13.70 -26.66 13.34
C VAL A 22 -12.63 -27.68 13.01
N HIS A 23 -12.62 -28.80 13.73
CA HIS A 23 -11.80 -29.95 13.35
C HIS A 23 -12.37 -30.55 12.07
N VAL A 24 -11.50 -30.79 11.09
CA VAL A 24 -11.87 -31.39 9.80
C VAL A 24 -10.95 -32.57 9.55
N GLU A 25 -11.52 -33.76 9.39
CA GLU A 25 -10.77 -35.01 9.17
C GLU A 25 -10.25 -35.09 7.73
N GLU A 26 -10.95 -34.44 6.80
CA GLU A 26 -10.61 -34.38 5.38
C GLU A 26 -10.71 -32.94 4.87
N THR A 27 -9.87 -32.60 3.87
CA THR A 27 -9.81 -31.26 3.26
C THR A 27 -10.46 -31.20 1.88
N SER A 28 -11.28 -32.20 1.50
CA SER A 28 -12.06 -32.11 0.27
C SER A 28 -13.15 -31.06 0.37
N ALA A 29 -13.48 -30.43 -0.75
CA ALA A 29 -14.46 -29.35 -0.81
C ALA A 29 -15.83 -29.74 -0.23
N LYS A 30 -16.28 -30.97 -0.49
CA LYS A 30 -17.57 -31.49 -0.01
C LYS A 30 -17.57 -31.60 1.52
N PHE A 31 -16.50 -32.14 2.08
CA PHE A 31 -16.35 -32.27 3.52
C PHE A 31 -16.30 -30.88 4.19
N LEU A 32 -15.49 -29.97 3.64
CA LEU A 32 -15.40 -28.59 4.13
C LEU A 32 -16.76 -27.87 4.07
N LYS A 33 -17.53 -28.03 2.99
CA LYS A 33 -18.87 -27.46 2.86
C LYS A 33 -19.80 -28.01 3.94
N LYS A 34 -19.84 -29.34 4.12
CA LYS A 34 -20.63 -29.99 5.17
C LYS A 34 -20.26 -29.47 6.56
N SER A 35 -18.97 -29.35 6.86
CA SER A 35 -18.49 -28.80 8.14
C SER A 35 -18.92 -27.35 8.35
N ILE A 36 -18.95 -26.53 7.29
CA ILE A 36 -19.48 -25.15 7.35
C ILE A 36 -20.99 -25.17 7.63
N ASP A 37 -21.74 -26.05 6.98
CA ASP A 37 -23.20 -26.16 7.17
C ASP A 37 -23.56 -26.55 8.60
N GLU A 38 -22.90 -27.58 9.13
CA GLU A 38 -23.06 -28.03 10.51
C GLU A 38 -22.66 -26.93 11.50
N PHE A 39 -21.57 -26.21 11.22
CA PHE A 39 -21.13 -25.10 12.05
C PHE A 39 -22.14 -23.95 12.04
N PHE A 40 -22.68 -23.59 10.88
CA PHE A 40 -23.67 -22.53 10.74
C PHE A 40 -24.97 -22.91 11.46
N ALA A 41 -25.46 -24.13 11.26
CA ALA A 41 -26.65 -24.64 11.92
C ALA A 41 -26.51 -24.63 13.46
N LYS A 42 -25.36 -25.09 13.98
CA LYS A 42 -25.05 -25.08 15.42
C LYS A 42 -25.12 -23.69 16.04
N HIS A 43 -24.78 -22.64 15.28
CA HIS A 43 -24.77 -21.26 15.75
C HIS A 43 -26.01 -20.46 15.32
N GLY A 44 -27.04 -21.11 14.77
CA GLY A 44 -28.26 -20.43 14.29
C GLY A 44 -28.01 -19.48 13.11
N LEU A 45 -26.93 -19.69 12.37
CA LEU A 45 -26.56 -18.91 11.19
C LEU A 45 -27.14 -19.56 9.93
N SER A 46 -27.48 -18.73 8.94
CA SER A 46 -28.00 -19.21 7.66
C SER A 46 -27.07 -18.80 6.52
N LEU A 47 -26.71 -19.78 5.67
CA LEU A 47 -25.93 -19.53 4.46
C LEU A 47 -26.61 -18.54 3.50
N SER A 48 -27.94 -18.45 3.52
CA SER A 48 -28.70 -17.47 2.71
C SER A 48 -28.33 -16.01 3.02
N LYS A 49 -27.84 -15.73 4.23
CA LYS A 49 -27.40 -14.40 4.66
C LYS A 49 -25.93 -14.13 4.35
N LEU A 50 -25.18 -15.13 3.87
CA LEU A 50 -23.78 -14.96 3.49
C LEU A 50 -23.67 -14.06 2.26
N ARG A 51 -22.82 -13.03 2.33
CA ARG A 51 -22.58 -12.08 1.22
C ARG A 51 -21.18 -12.15 0.64
N GLY A 52 -20.26 -12.79 1.35
CA GLY A 52 -18.89 -12.97 0.90
C GLY A 52 -18.28 -14.22 1.52
N GLN A 53 -17.37 -14.83 0.79
CA GLN A 53 -16.57 -15.96 1.23
C GLN A 53 -15.10 -15.69 0.89
N GLY A 54 -14.24 -15.62 1.92
CA GLY A 54 -12.83 -15.25 1.78
C GLY A 54 -11.92 -16.35 2.31
N TYR A 55 -11.12 -16.95 1.43
CA TYR A 55 -10.13 -17.98 1.79
C TYR A 55 -9.08 -18.16 0.68
N ASP A 56 -8.13 -19.06 0.87
CA ASP A 56 -7.02 -19.30 -0.06
C ASP A 56 -7.47 -19.88 -1.41
N GLY A 57 -6.50 -19.99 -2.33
CA GLY A 57 -6.70 -20.44 -3.70
C GLY A 57 -6.38 -21.91 -3.92
N ALA A 58 -6.35 -22.74 -2.87
CA ALA A 58 -6.11 -24.17 -3.05
C ALA A 58 -7.15 -24.80 -3.98
N SER A 59 -6.80 -25.90 -4.67
CA SER A 59 -7.67 -26.55 -5.66
C SER A 59 -9.04 -26.91 -5.10
N ASN A 60 -9.08 -27.47 -3.88
CA ASN A 60 -10.32 -27.80 -3.17
C ASN A 60 -11.13 -26.58 -2.75
N MET A 61 -10.52 -25.39 -2.69
CA MET A 61 -11.17 -24.15 -2.30
C MET A 61 -11.71 -23.41 -3.53
N ARG A 62 -10.85 -23.08 -4.50
CA ARG A 62 -11.19 -22.24 -5.67
C ARG A 62 -11.76 -23.01 -6.88
N GLY A 63 -11.70 -24.34 -6.86
CA GLY A 63 -11.98 -25.19 -8.01
C GLY A 63 -13.32 -24.89 -8.70
N GLN A 64 -13.32 -24.86 -10.04
CA GLN A 64 -14.46 -24.42 -10.84
C GLN A 64 -15.70 -25.31 -10.70
N PHE A 65 -15.51 -26.63 -10.62
CA PHE A 65 -16.62 -27.60 -10.61
C PHE A 65 -16.91 -28.15 -9.21
N ASN A 66 -15.86 -28.55 -8.51
CA ASN A 66 -15.95 -29.22 -7.21
C ASN A 66 -15.20 -28.45 -6.10
N GLY A 67 -14.89 -27.18 -6.29
CA GLY A 67 -14.29 -26.36 -5.24
C GLY A 67 -15.34 -25.88 -4.24
N LEU A 68 -14.91 -25.61 -3.01
CA LEU A 68 -15.77 -25.07 -1.95
C LEU A 68 -16.48 -23.79 -2.41
N LYS A 69 -15.77 -22.94 -3.17
CA LYS A 69 -16.31 -21.75 -3.83
C LYS A 69 -17.58 -22.05 -4.60
N THR A 70 -17.50 -23.03 -5.49
CA THR A 70 -18.60 -23.41 -6.37
C THR A 70 -19.73 -24.03 -5.57
N LEU A 71 -19.43 -24.88 -4.59
CA LEU A 71 -20.45 -25.49 -3.73
C LEU A 71 -21.26 -24.43 -2.96
N ILE A 72 -20.60 -23.42 -2.38
CA ILE A 72 -21.28 -22.31 -1.69
C ILE A 72 -22.05 -21.43 -2.68
N LEU A 73 -21.47 -21.11 -3.85
CA LEU A 73 -22.14 -20.27 -4.86
C LEU A 73 -23.38 -20.93 -5.46
N ASN A 74 -23.38 -22.26 -5.59
CA ASN A 74 -24.54 -23.00 -6.09
C ASN A 74 -25.74 -22.91 -5.14
N GLU A 75 -25.50 -22.83 -3.83
CA GLU A 75 -26.54 -22.65 -2.81
C GLU A 75 -26.92 -21.18 -2.61
N ASN A 76 -25.93 -20.28 -2.62
CA ASN A 76 -26.14 -18.85 -2.48
C ASN A 76 -25.29 -18.06 -3.50
N LYS A 77 -25.94 -17.66 -4.60
CA LYS A 77 -25.30 -16.88 -5.67
C LYS A 77 -24.81 -15.50 -5.23
N ASN A 78 -25.26 -15.00 -4.08
CA ASN A 78 -24.82 -13.71 -3.53
C ASN A 78 -23.58 -13.84 -2.63
N ALA A 79 -23.09 -15.04 -2.34
CA ALA A 79 -21.91 -15.26 -1.52
C ALA A 79 -20.63 -15.10 -2.36
N TYR A 80 -20.24 -13.86 -2.64
CA TYR A 80 -19.13 -13.57 -3.55
C TYR A 80 -17.79 -14.12 -3.02
N TYR A 81 -17.03 -14.77 -3.89
CA TYR A 81 -15.72 -15.32 -3.50
C TYR A 81 -14.59 -14.32 -3.68
N ILE A 82 -13.84 -14.12 -2.61
CA ILE A 82 -12.63 -13.30 -2.59
C ILE A 82 -11.45 -14.24 -2.33
N HIS A 83 -10.54 -14.30 -3.30
CA HIS A 83 -9.27 -14.97 -3.11
C HIS A 83 -8.39 -14.13 -2.19
N CYS A 84 -7.84 -14.75 -1.15
CA CYS A 84 -7.01 -14.04 -0.16
C CYS A 84 -5.83 -13.29 -0.81
N PHE A 85 -5.84 -11.95 -0.75
CA PHE A 85 -4.80 -11.10 -1.33
C PHE A 85 -3.42 -11.36 -0.73
N ALA A 86 -3.33 -11.62 0.58
CA ALA A 86 -2.07 -11.98 1.23
C ALA A 86 -1.51 -13.29 0.66
N HIS A 87 -2.39 -14.27 0.38
CA HIS A 87 -1.98 -15.50 -0.29
C HIS A 87 -1.60 -15.27 -1.77
N GLN A 88 -2.28 -14.36 -2.47
CA GLN A 88 -1.89 -14.00 -3.83
C GLN A 88 -0.51 -13.36 -3.89
N LEU A 89 -0.23 -12.38 -3.03
CA LEU A 89 1.11 -11.79 -2.91
C LEU A 89 2.17 -12.84 -2.57
N GLN A 90 1.81 -13.80 -1.71
CA GLN A 90 2.66 -14.90 -1.36
C GLN A 90 3.02 -15.78 -2.58
N LEU A 91 2.06 -16.05 -3.47
CA LEU A 91 2.31 -16.82 -4.69
C LEU A 91 3.22 -16.07 -5.67
N VAL A 92 3.07 -14.75 -5.79
CA VAL A 92 3.94 -13.89 -6.61
C VAL A 92 5.40 -14.02 -6.18
N ILE A 93 5.66 -13.89 -4.87
CA ILE A 93 7.03 -13.96 -4.33
C ILE A 93 7.63 -15.35 -4.53
N VAL A 94 6.84 -16.41 -4.31
CA VAL A 94 7.28 -17.80 -4.52
C VAL A 94 7.67 -18.02 -5.98
N ALA A 95 6.85 -17.57 -6.92
CA ALA A 95 7.11 -17.71 -8.35
C ALA A 95 8.45 -17.05 -8.73
N ALA A 96 8.68 -15.82 -8.27
CA ALA A 96 9.92 -15.10 -8.54
C ALA A 96 11.16 -15.76 -7.92
N ALA A 97 11.03 -16.32 -6.71
CA ALA A 97 12.15 -16.97 -6.03
C ALA A 97 12.47 -18.37 -6.57
N GLN A 98 11.48 -19.04 -7.18
CA GLN A 98 11.66 -20.36 -7.79
C GLN A 98 12.04 -20.32 -9.27
N ASP A 99 11.89 -19.17 -9.95
CA ASP A 99 12.23 -19.06 -11.38
C ASP A 99 13.73 -19.24 -11.64
N ARG A 100 14.57 -18.77 -10.73
CA ARG A 100 16.02 -18.81 -10.88
C ARG A 100 16.65 -19.79 -9.91
N GLU A 101 17.43 -20.70 -10.47
CA GLU A 101 18.23 -21.66 -9.71
C GLU A 101 19.07 -20.95 -8.65
N SER A 102 19.75 -19.83 -8.98
CA SER A 102 20.59 -19.11 -8.01
C SER A 102 19.80 -18.55 -6.81
N ILE A 103 18.56 -18.09 -7.01
CA ILE A 103 17.71 -17.57 -5.92
C ILE A 103 17.20 -18.72 -5.05
N PHE A 104 16.75 -19.81 -5.68
CA PHE A 104 16.32 -21.02 -4.97
C PHE A 104 17.46 -21.58 -4.11
N ASP A 105 18.64 -21.73 -4.73
CA ASP A 105 19.89 -22.16 -4.10
C ASP A 105 20.28 -21.30 -2.91
N PHE A 106 20.04 -19.99 -2.99
CA PHE A 106 20.31 -19.07 -1.90
C PHE A 106 19.39 -19.37 -0.70
N PHE A 107 18.10 -19.58 -0.91
CA PHE A 107 17.16 -19.87 0.19
C PHE A 107 17.41 -21.24 0.83
N GLU A 108 17.84 -22.25 0.06
CA GLU A 108 18.28 -23.53 0.62
C GLU A 108 19.51 -23.35 1.52
N LYS A 109 20.50 -22.56 1.06
CA LYS A 109 21.70 -22.23 1.86
C LYS A 109 21.36 -21.42 3.10
N LEU A 110 20.42 -20.47 3.00
CA LEU A 110 19.89 -19.72 4.15
C LEU A 110 19.32 -20.67 5.21
N LEU A 111 18.53 -21.66 4.79
CA LEU A 111 17.97 -22.65 5.70
C LEU A 111 19.06 -23.54 6.31
N MET A 112 20.11 -23.88 5.56
CA MET A 112 21.27 -24.59 6.10
C MET A 112 22.01 -23.79 7.18
N ILE A 113 22.18 -22.47 7.00
CA ILE A 113 22.77 -21.57 8.03
C ILE A 113 21.92 -21.61 9.30
N VAL A 114 20.61 -21.35 9.14
CA VAL A 114 19.65 -21.34 10.25
C VAL A 114 19.68 -22.66 11.02
N ASN A 115 19.66 -23.79 10.33
CA ASN A 115 19.66 -25.09 10.97
C ASN A 115 21.01 -25.39 11.63
N THR A 116 22.14 -25.06 11.00
CA THR A 116 23.47 -25.37 11.54
C THR A 116 23.75 -24.61 12.84
N VAL A 117 23.43 -23.31 12.84
CA VAL A 117 23.63 -22.43 14.00
C VAL A 117 22.53 -22.66 15.05
N GLY A 118 21.29 -22.91 14.62
CA GLY A 118 20.11 -23.02 15.48
C GLY A 118 19.76 -24.43 16.00
N SER A 119 20.39 -25.50 15.51
CA SER A 119 19.99 -26.88 15.85
C SER A 119 20.30 -27.29 17.31
N SER A 120 21.07 -26.51 18.05
CA SER A 120 21.45 -26.80 19.43
C SER A 120 21.30 -25.57 20.31
N CYS A 121 20.73 -25.74 21.50
CA CYS A 121 20.63 -24.67 22.49
C CYS A 121 22.01 -24.04 22.76
N LYS A 122 23.06 -24.86 22.90
CA LYS A 122 24.43 -24.36 23.13
C LYS A 122 24.91 -23.41 22.03
N ARG A 123 24.68 -23.76 20.77
CA ARG A 123 25.09 -22.91 19.62
C ARG A 123 24.26 -21.64 19.54
N LYS A 124 22.97 -21.74 19.86
CA LYS A 124 22.07 -20.60 19.92
C LYS A 124 22.48 -19.63 21.03
N ASP A 125 22.78 -20.13 22.22
CA ASP A 125 23.21 -19.31 23.35
C ASP A 125 24.53 -18.60 23.04
N TYR A 126 25.47 -19.31 22.41
CA TYR A 126 26.74 -18.74 21.99
C TYR A 126 26.58 -17.67 20.89
N LEU A 127 25.71 -17.91 19.90
CA LEU A 127 25.35 -16.89 18.90
C LEU A 127 24.80 -15.62 19.57
N LEU A 128 23.87 -15.79 20.52
CA LEU A 128 23.24 -14.67 21.21
C LEU A 128 24.27 -13.88 22.03
N GLN A 129 25.17 -14.58 22.72
CA GLN A 129 26.22 -13.95 23.50
C GLN A 129 27.16 -13.10 22.63
N ILE A 130 27.67 -13.65 21.52
CA ILE A 130 28.56 -12.89 20.62
C ILE A 130 27.85 -11.66 20.07
N HIS A 131 26.59 -11.83 19.64
CA HIS A 131 25.83 -10.72 19.08
C HIS A 131 25.51 -9.65 20.13
N GLU A 132 25.27 -10.04 21.38
CA GLU A 132 25.09 -9.12 22.50
C GLU A 132 26.38 -8.32 22.76
N GLU A 133 27.54 -8.99 22.81
CA GLU A 133 28.84 -8.35 22.98
C GLU A 133 29.14 -7.35 21.84
N GLU A 134 28.89 -7.74 20.59
CA GLU A 134 29.03 -6.87 19.42
C GLU A 134 28.08 -5.65 19.49
N THR A 135 26.83 -5.88 19.87
CA THR A 135 25.82 -4.82 20.02
C THR A 135 26.22 -3.83 21.11
N LEU A 136 26.72 -4.31 22.24
CA LEU A 136 27.22 -3.47 23.33
C LEU A 136 28.41 -2.63 22.86
N HIS A 137 29.36 -3.23 22.16
CA HIS A 137 30.50 -2.51 21.61
C HIS A 137 30.07 -1.38 20.66
N ARG A 138 29.11 -1.65 19.76
CA ARG A 138 28.56 -0.64 18.83
C ARG A 138 27.81 0.49 19.54
N ILE A 139 27.21 0.21 20.70
CA ILE A 139 26.63 1.25 21.56
C ILE A 139 27.73 2.10 22.19
N GLU A 140 28.81 1.49 22.68
CA GLU A 140 29.93 2.19 23.33
C GLU A 140 30.65 3.16 22.38
N ILE A 141 30.86 2.78 21.12
CA ILE A 141 31.49 3.62 20.09
C ILE A 141 30.51 4.63 19.45
N GLY A 142 29.24 4.61 19.87
CA GLY A 142 28.23 5.57 19.43
C GLY A 142 27.59 5.29 18.07
N GLU A 143 27.80 4.11 17.48
CA GLU A 143 27.13 3.70 16.24
C GLU A 143 25.64 3.37 16.46
N LEU A 144 25.30 2.84 17.64
CA LEU A 144 23.94 2.48 18.02
C LEU A 144 23.41 3.35 19.15
N SER A 145 22.18 3.86 18.99
CA SER A 145 21.47 4.54 20.05
C SER A 145 20.85 3.53 21.03
N THR A 146 20.65 3.96 22.28
CA THR A 146 19.85 3.22 23.27
C THR A 146 18.44 3.81 23.37
N GLY A 147 17.44 2.94 23.57
CA GLY A 147 16.04 3.37 23.61
C GLY A 147 15.09 2.22 23.90
N ARG A 148 13.87 2.54 24.34
CA ARG A 148 12.86 1.52 24.68
C ARG A 148 12.48 0.73 23.43
N GLY A 149 12.79 -0.57 23.42
CA GLY A 149 12.52 -1.46 22.29
C GLY A 149 13.62 -1.52 21.23
N GLN A 150 14.72 -0.79 21.41
CA GLN A 150 15.93 -0.93 20.57
C GLN A 150 16.82 -2.05 21.10
N ASN A 151 17.63 -2.65 20.21
CA ASN A 151 18.68 -3.62 20.54
C ASN A 151 18.20 -4.81 21.38
N GLN A 152 16.94 -5.24 21.19
CA GLN A 152 16.38 -6.37 21.92
C GLN A 152 17.11 -7.66 21.55
N ALA A 153 17.29 -8.55 22.53
CA ALA A 153 17.85 -9.88 22.29
C ALA A 153 17.04 -10.60 21.19
N THR A 154 17.72 -11.00 20.10
CA THR A 154 17.08 -11.63 18.96
C THR A 154 17.86 -12.84 18.48
N SER A 155 17.17 -13.85 17.98
CA SER A 155 17.79 -15.04 17.38
C SER A 155 17.51 -15.09 15.88
N LEU A 156 18.37 -15.82 15.16
CA LEU A 156 18.13 -16.16 13.77
C LEU A 156 16.80 -16.92 13.64
N ALA A 157 15.79 -16.26 13.09
CA ALA A 157 14.44 -16.80 13.01
C ALA A 157 14.38 -17.87 11.92
N ARG A 158 13.81 -19.04 12.23
CA ARG A 158 13.57 -20.04 11.18
C ARG A 158 12.43 -19.55 10.28
N PRO A 159 12.67 -19.46 8.96
CA PRO A 159 11.59 -19.15 8.04
C PRO A 159 10.59 -20.32 8.03
N GLY A 160 9.30 -20.00 7.99
CA GLY A 160 8.24 -20.99 7.80
C GLY A 160 7.98 -21.21 6.31
N ASP A 161 7.91 -22.47 5.91
CA ASP A 161 7.83 -22.93 4.50
C ASP A 161 6.69 -22.29 3.69
N THR A 162 5.62 -21.84 4.36
CA THR A 162 4.38 -21.33 3.73
C THR A 162 4.19 -19.83 3.87
N ARG A 163 5.09 -19.10 4.55
CA ARG A 163 4.92 -17.67 4.86
C ARG A 163 6.21 -16.90 4.61
N TRP A 164 6.37 -16.32 3.43
CA TRP A 164 7.57 -15.59 3.04
C TRP A 164 7.81 -14.28 3.81
N GLY A 165 6.79 -13.76 4.51
CA GLY A 165 7.01 -12.71 5.51
C GLY A 165 7.98 -13.15 6.62
N SER A 166 8.10 -14.45 6.90
CA SER A 166 9.11 -14.97 7.83
C SER A 166 10.52 -14.98 7.23
N HIS A 167 10.67 -15.22 5.92
CA HIS A 167 11.95 -15.13 5.23
C HIS A 167 12.53 -13.72 5.29
N TYR A 168 11.68 -12.70 5.17
CA TYR A 168 12.12 -11.30 5.36
C TYR A 168 12.75 -11.09 6.74
N LYS A 169 12.09 -11.58 7.80
CA LYS A 169 12.62 -11.51 9.17
C LYS A 169 13.93 -12.29 9.30
N THR A 170 14.04 -13.47 8.70
CA THR A 170 15.27 -14.27 8.69
C THR A 170 16.42 -13.52 7.99
N LEU A 171 16.17 -12.89 6.84
CA LEU A 171 17.19 -12.12 6.13
C LEU A 171 17.65 -10.89 6.91
N ILE A 172 16.73 -10.15 7.54
CA ILE A 172 17.12 -9.06 8.46
C ILE A 172 18.09 -9.60 9.50
N ARG A 173 17.74 -10.72 10.16
CA ARG A 173 18.57 -11.32 11.21
C ARG A 173 19.88 -11.91 10.71
N LEU A 174 19.92 -12.44 9.48
CA LEU A 174 21.15 -12.93 8.88
C LEU A 174 22.18 -11.80 8.75
N PHE A 175 21.78 -10.66 8.20
CA PHE A 175 22.69 -9.53 7.99
C PHE A 175 22.99 -8.76 9.28
N ASP A 176 22.03 -8.70 10.21
CA ASP A 176 22.21 -8.08 11.54
C ASP A 176 23.17 -8.87 12.43
N MET A 177 23.21 -10.21 12.28
CA MET A 177 24.03 -11.12 13.07
C MET A 177 25.17 -11.73 12.26
N TRP A 178 25.59 -11.10 11.15
CA TRP A 178 26.51 -11.69 10.18
C TRP A 178 27.83 -12.17 10.82
N ASN A 179 28.48 -11.29 11.58
CA ASN A 179 29.73 -11.57 12.28
C ASN A 179 29.57 -12.67 13.33
N ALA A 180 28.52 -12.60 14.15
CA ALA A 180 28.22 -13.62 15.15
C ALA A 180 27.98 -15.01 14.52
N ILE A 181 27.29 -15.06 13.37
CA ILE A 181 27.08 -16.30 12.60
C ILE A 181 28.41 -16.84 12.08
N GLY A 182 29.25 -15.97 11.49
CA GLY A 182 30.59 -16.34 11.01
C GLY A 182 31.46 -16.93 12.12
N THR A 183 31.48 -16.31 13.30
CA THR A 183 32.23 -16.80 14.46
C THR A 183 31.75 -18.17 14.93
N VAL A 184 30.43 -18.37 15.06
CA VAL A 184 29.87 -19.67 15.44
C VAL A 184 30.25 -20.76 14.42
N LEU A 185 30.15 -20.47 13.12
CA LEU A 185 30.50 -21.42 12.07
C LEU A 185 32.00 -21.75 12.07
N ASN A 186 32.87 -20.76 12.28
CA ASN A 186 34.31 -20.97 12.39
C ASN A 186 34.66 -21.89 13.57
N LEU A 187 34.03 -21.70 14.72
CA LEU A 187 34.23 -22.59 15.88
C LEU A 187 33.73 -24.00 15.60
N LEU A 188 32.60 -24.16 14.90
CA LEU A 188 32.12 -25.47 14.49
C LEU A 188 33.07 -26.15 13.50
N HIS A 189 33.67 -25.39 12.58
CA HIS A 189 34.67 -25.90 11.67
C HIS A 189 35.93 -26.37 12.41
N GLN A 190 36.43 -25.59 13.35
CA GLN A 190 37.67 -25.89 14.08
C GLN A 190 37.48 -27.01 15.12
N HIS A 191 36.44 -26.92 15.95
CA HIS A 191 36.32 -27.69 17.19
C HIS A 191 35.30 -28.84 17.17
N SER A 192 34.50 -29.02 16.11
CA SER A 192 33.46 -30.07 16.11
C SER A 192 34.00 -31.51 16.11
N GLU A 193 33.44 -32.37 16.96
CA GLU A 193 33.57 -33.84 16.95
C GLU A 193 33.42 -34.46 15.54
N THR A 194 32.35 -34.04 14.86
CA THR A 194 31.85 -34.69 13.66
C THR A 194 32.37 -34.03 12.38
N SER A 195 33.02 -34.79 11.51
CA SER A 195 33.47 -34.36 10.19
C SER A 195 32.34 -33.76 9.33
N LYS A 196 31.13 -34.31 9.43
CA LYS A 196 29.93 -33.79 8.75
C LYS A 196 29.62 -32.34 9.16
N ILE A 197 29.72 -32.01 10.45
CA ILE A 197 29.48 -30.65 10.95
C ILE A 197 30.62 -29.73 10.53
N LYS A 198 31.89 -30.20 10.60
CA LYS A 198 33.05 -29.41 10.14
C LYS A 198 32.94 -29.02 8.67
N ASN A 199 32.63 -29.99 7.81
CA ASN A 199 32.51 -29.80 6.37
C ASN A 199 31.29 -28.94 6.02
N SER A 200 30.18 -29.13 6.73
CA SER A 200 28.99 -28.30 6.57
C SER A 200 29.27 -26.85 6.97
N ALA A 201 29.97 -26.61 8.08
CA ALA A 201 30.32 -25.27 8.52
C ALA A 201 31.28 -24.57 7.56
N SER A 202 32.32 -25.27 7.10
CA SER A 202 33.24 -24.79 6.07
C SER A 202 32.51 -24.40 4.79
N GLY A 203 31.68 -25.31 4.27
CA GLY A 203 30.95 -25.04 3.02
C GLY A 203 29.91 -23.93 3.15
N ILE A 204 29.40 -23.66 4.36
CA ILE A 204 28.53 -22.50 4.61
C ILE A 204 29.35 -21.20 4.63
N LEU A 205 30.51 -21.19 5.31
CA LEU A 205 31.43 -20.04 5.31
C LEU A 205 31.86 -19.66 3.90
N ASP A 206 32.31 -20.62 3.09
CA ASP A 206 32.69 -20.40 1.69
C ASP A 206 31.55 -19.78 0.84
N LYS A 207 30.30 -20.02 1.22
CA LYS A 207 29.13 -19.42 0.55
C LYS A 207 28.83 -18.03 1.08
N MET A 208 28.92 -17.81 2.39
CA MET A 208 28.79 -16.48 2.97
C MET A 208 29.85 -15.53 2.42
N ASP A 209 31.07 -16.03 2.20
CA ASP A 209 32.21 -15.29 1.64
C ASP A 209 32.16 -15.15 0.10
N SER A 210 30.97 -15.29 -0.51
CA SER A 210 30.78 -15.11 -1.95
C SER A 210 29.92 -13.89 -2.24
N PHE A 211 30.40 -13.04 -3.17
CA PHE A 211 29.65 -11.87 -3.62
C PHE A 211 28.24 -12.22 -4.10
N GLU A 212 28.07 -13.33 -4.83
CA GLU A 212 26.75 -13.76 -5.31
C GLU A 212 25.76 -14.02 -4.15
N PHE A 213 26.21 -14.64 -3.06
CA PHE A 213 25.35 -14.90 -1.90
C PHE A 213 24.92 -13.60 -1.22
N VAL A 214 25.87 -12.68 -0.99
CA VAL A 214 25.57 -11.36 -0.41
C VAL A 214 24.63 -10.58 -1.32
N PHE A 215 24.94 -10.51 -2.62
CA PHE A 215 24.15 -9.82 -3.63
C PHE A 215 22.70 -10.32 -3.64
N ILE A 216 22.50 -11.63 -3.75
CA ILE A 216 21.15 -12.22 -3.75
C ILE A 216 20.45 -11.98 -2.42
N GLY A 217 21.15 -12.13 -1.29
CA GLY A 217 20.55 -11.92 0.02
C GLY A 217 20.09 -10.48 0.25
N LYS A 218 20.93 -9.49 -0.10
CA LYS A 218 20.58 -8.06 -0.02
C LYS A 218 19.49 -7.70 -1.03
N PHE A 219 19.52 -8.26 -2.23
CA PHE A 219 18.49 -8.05 -3.24
C PHE A 219 17.12 -8.55 -2.77
N MET A 220 17.07 -9.81 -2.31
CA MET A 220 15.84 -10.39 -1.76
C MET A 220 15.39 -9.69 -0.48
N LEU A 221 16.31 -9.14 0.33
CA LEU A 221 15.96 -8.30 1.48
C LEU A 221 15.21 -7.03 1.04
N LYS A 222 15.65 -6.33 -0.03
CA LYS A 222 14.95 -5.15 -0.57
C LYS A 222 13.59 -5.51 -1.15
N VAL A 223 13.52 -6.55 -1.99
CA VAL A 223 12.27 -7.05 -2.59
C VAL A 223 11.26 -7.46 -1.53
N LEU A 224 11.68 -8.27 -0.54
CA LEU A 224 10.82 -8.69 0.55
C LEU A 224 10.46 -7.53 1.48
N GLY A 225 11.33 -6.53 1.64
CA GLY A 225 11.01 -5.31 2.37
C GLY A 225 9.87 -4.52 1.73
N MET A 226 9.94 -4.28 0.42
CA MET A 226 8.88 -3.59 -0.34
C MET A 226 7.53 -4.33 -0.25
N THR A 227 7.55 -5.65 -0.38
CA THR A 227 6.33 -6.48 -0.35
C THR A 227 5.82 -6.77 1.06
N ASN A 228 6.66 -6.75 2.09
CA ASN A 228 6.26 -7.01 3.48
C ASN A 228 5.33 -5.91 4.03
N THR A 229 5.54 -4.65 3.64
CA THR A 229 4.62 -3.55 3.98
C THR A 229 3.23 -3.83 3.42
N LEU A 230 3.13 -4.17 2.14
CA LEU A 230 1.87 -4.57 1.52
C LEU A 230 1.27 -5.81 2.20
N SER A 231 2.09 -6.82 2.50
CA SER A 231 1.63 -8.04 3.19
C SER A 231 0.98 -7.75 4.54
N LYS A 232 1.61 -6.91 5.37
CA LYS A 232 1.05 -6.49 6.67
C LYS A 232 -0.23 -5.70 6.49
N MET A 233 -0.24 -4.78 5.53
CA MET A 233 -1.40 -3.96 5.25
C MET A 233 -2.58 -4.80 4.77
N LEU A 234 -2.40 -5.72 3.82
CA LEU A 234 -3.44 -6.63 3.33
C LEU A 234 -4.06 -7.52 4.43
N GLN A 235 -3.38 -7.68 5.56
CA GLN A 235 -3.83 -8.47 6.71
C GLN A 235 -4.40 -7.60 7.85
N ALA A 236 -4.39 -6.27 7.73
CA ALA A 236 -4.91 -5.40 8.76
C ALA A 236 -6.45 -5.46 8.83
N ARG A 237 -6.99 -5.45 10.06
CA ARG A 237 -8.41 -5.66 10.36
C ARG A 237 -9.32 -4.59 9.75
N ASP A 238 -8.83 -3.38 9.69
CA ASP A 238 -9.50 -2.17 9.21
C ASP A 238 -9.24 -1.91 7.71
N GLN A 239 -8.67 -2.88 6.98
CA GLN A 239 -8.44 -2.67 5.56
C GLN A 239 -9.70 -2.39 4.77
N ASN A 240 -9.56 -1.38 3.91
CA ASN A 240 -10.46 -1.10 2.82
C ASN A 240 -9.83 -1.67 1.54
N ILE A 241 -10.63 -2.37 0.76
CA ILE A 241 -10.22 -2.93 -0.52
C ILE A 241 -9.70 -1.84 -1.47
N GLY A 242 -10.31 -0.64 -1.51
CA GLY A 242 -9.80 0.46 -2.34
C GLY A 242 -8.37 0.87 -1.95
N CYS A 243 -8.08 0.95 -0.65
CA CYS A 243 -6.72 1.19 -0.16
C CYS A 243 -5.77 0.05 -0.56
N ALA A 244 -6.22 -1.21 -0.45
CA ALA A 244 -5.46 -2.39 -0.88
C ALA A 244 -5.04 -2.30 -2.36
N LEU A 245 -5.94 -1.84 -3.24
CA LEU A 245 -5.65 -1.68 -4.68
C LEU A 245 -4.59 -0.60 -4.94
N ASN A 246 -4.72 0.56 -4.30
CA ASN A 246 -3.73 1.63 -4.43
C ASN A 246 -2.35 1.16 -3.96
N MET A 247 -2.28 0.47 -2.82
CA MET A 247 -1.02 -0.06 -2.30
C MET A 247 -0.37 -1.13 -3.19
N ILE A 248 -1.17 -1.95 -3.88
CA ILE A 248 -0.66 -2.88 -4.89
C ILE A 248 -0.01 -2.08 -6.03
N GLY A 249 -0.67 -1.01 -6.50
CA GLY A 249 -0.11 -0.07 -7.49
C GLY A 249 1.19 0.57 -7.03
N ASP A 250 1.25 1.03 -5.78
CA ASP A 250 2.44 1.66 -5.18
C ASP A 250 3.62 0.68 -5.11
N VAL A 251 3.40 -0.56 -4.66
CA VAL A 251 4.46 -1.58 -4.64
C VAL A 251 4.96 -1.91 -6.04
N LYS A 252 4.05 -2.03 -7.03
CA LYS A 252 4.46 -2.24 -8.43
C LYS A 252 5.32 -1.08 -8.94
N LYS A 253 4.93 0.16 -8.65
CA LYS A 253 5.70 1.35 -9.02
C LYS A 253 7.07 1.36 -8.36
N ASN A 254 7.15 1.03 -7.06
CA ASN A 254 8.42 0.97 -6.33
C ASN A 254 9.34 -0.13 -6.87
N LEU A 255 8.81 -1.31 -7.23
CA LEU A 255 9.58 -2.37 -7.87
C LEU A 255 10.12 -1.92 -9.23
N GLN A 256 9.30 -1.24 -10.03
CA GLN A 256 9.71 -0.73 -11.33
C GLN A 256 10.78 0.37 -11.20
N ASP A 257 10.61 1.30 -10.26
CA ASP A 257 11.60 2.35 -9.99
C ASP A 257 12.94 1.75 -9.52
N PHE A 258 12.88 0.76 -8.63
CA PHE A 258 14.06 0.02 -8.19
C PHE A 258 14.76 -0.69 -9.36
N ARG A 259 14.00 -1.24 -10.31
CA ARG A 259 14.53 -1.87 -11.51
C ARG A 259 15.26 -0.89 -12.44
N ASP A 260 14.64 0.25 -12.68
CA ASP A 260 15.07 1.18 -13.73
C ASP A 260 16.17 2.13 -13.24
N HIS A 261 16.10 2.56 -11.98
CA HIS A 261 17.01 3.56 -11.39
C HIS A 261 17.81 3.02 -10.19
N GLY A 262 17.41 1.92 -9.57
CA GLY A 262 17.99 1.46 -8.31
C GLY A 262 19.27 0.63 -8.43
N TRP A 263 19.74 0.30 -9.63
CA TRP A 263 20.90 -0.59 -9.82
C TRP A 263 22.18 -0.06 -9.19
N ASP A 264 22.56 1.19 -9.47
CA ASP A 264 23.87 1.73 -9.06
C ASP A 264 23.95 1.89 -7.53
N ASP A 265 22.90 2.46 -6.92
CA ASP A 265 22.80 2.59 -5.46
C ASP A 265 22.77 1.22 -4.77
N PHE A 266 22.04 0.26 -5.33
CA PHE A 266 21.99 -1.09 -4.79
C PHE A 266 23.34 -1.80 -4.89
N LEU A 267 24.00 -1.72 -6.04
CA LEU A 267 25.32 -2.32 -6.22
C LEU A 267 26.32 -1.73 -5.23
N LYS A 268 26.30 -0.41 -5.06
CA LYS A 268 27.14 0.28 -4.08
C LYS A 268 26.91 -0.25 -2.66
N GLU A 269 25.66 -0.37 -2.22
CA GLU A 269 25.32 -0.92 -0.89
C GLU A 269 25.86 -2.35 -0.71
N VAL A 270 25.78 -3.19 -1.75
CA VAL A 270 26.32 -4.56 -1.70
C VAL A 270 27.85 -4.55 -1.66
N SER A 271 28.49 -3.73 -2.47
CA SER A 271 29.95 -3.60 -2.51
C SER A 271 30.52 -3.10 -1.18
N GLU A 272 29.93 -2.07 -0.57
CA GLU A 272 30.34 -1.55 0.74
C GLU A 272 30.24 -2.64 1.81
N PHE A 273 29.15 -3.42 1.83
CA PHE A 273 29.01 -4.54 2.75
C PHE A 273 30.07 -5.62 2.53
N CYS A 274 30.37 -5.96 1.27
CA CYS A 274 31.40 -6.94 0.93
C CYS A 274 32.79 -6.46 1.37
N GLU A 275 33.13 -5.19 1.12
CA GLU A 275 34.40 -4.58 1.51
C GLU A 275 34.57 -4.57 3.04
N GLU A 276 33.53 -4.21 3.79
CA GLU A 276 33.49 -4.24 5.26
C GLU A 276 33.81 -5.64 5.82
N HIS A 277 33.38 -6.68 5.12
CA HIS A 277 33.55 -8.08 5.53
C HIS A 277 34.67 -8.81 4.78
N ALA A 278 35.54 -8.09 4.07
CA ALA A 278 36.66 -8.63 3.28
C ALA A 278 36.25 -9.69 2.23
N ILE A 279 35.07 -9.53 1.64
CA ILE A 279 34.55 -10.36 0.54
C ILE A 279 34.96 -9.71 -0.80
N ASP A 280 35.54 -10.50 -1.70
CA ASP A 280 36.00 -10.01 -3.02
C ASP A 280 34.82 -9.52 -3.87
N VAL A 281 34.92 -8.26 -4.33
CA VAL A 281 33.93 -7.64 -5.22
C VAL A 281 34.38 -7.84 -6.66
N PRO A 282 33.64 -8.59 -7.49
CA PRO A 282 34.05 -8.85 -8.86
C PRO A 282 33.93 -7.57 -9.71
N ASN A 283 34.87 -7.40 -10.64
CA ASN A 283 34.75 -6.36 -11.65
C ASN A 283 33.57 -6.68 -12.59
N MET A 284 32.68 -5.72 -12.81
CA MET A 284 31.46 -5.93 -13.59
C MET A 284 31.72 -6.19 -15.08
N GLU A 285 32.83 -5.71 -15.63
CA GLU A 285 33.26 -5.92 -17.01
C GLU A 285 33.98 -7.26 -17.21
N ASP A 286 34.45 -7.89 -16.13
CA ASP A 286 35.10 -9.20 -16.20
C ASP A 286 34.10 -10.29 -16.59
N TYR A 287 34.62 -11.30 -17.28
CA TYR A 287 33.88 -12.52 -17.56
C TYR A 287 33.68 -13.36 -16.29
N LEU A 288 32.49 -13.96 -16.18
CA LEU A 288 32.13 -14.81 -15.05
C LEU A 288 33.10 -16.00 -14.92
N ARG A 289 33.81 -16.12 -13.78
CA ARG A 289 34.78 -17.19 -13.53
C ARG A 289 34.10 -18.46 -12.98
N GLY A 290 34.31 -19.61 -13.63
CA GLY A 290 34.00 -20.94 -13.08
C GLY A 290 32.55 -21.45 -13.24
N ARG A 291 32.41 -22.76 -13.47
CA ARG A 291 31.24 -23.54 -13.98
C ARG A 291 30.90 -23.28 -15.45
N SER A 292 31.56 -24.05 -16.32
CA SER A 292 31.25 -24.29 -17.74
C SER A 292 30.49 -23.20 -18.47
N ARG A 293 31.24 -22.24 -19.07
CA ARG A 293 30.82 -21.43 -20.22
C ARG A 293 29.30 -21.17 -20.26
N LYS A 294 28.74 -20.48 -19.25
CA LYS A 294 27.42 -19.86 -19.43
C LYS A 294 27.58 -18.84 -20.54
N LYS A 295 27.22 -19.26 -21.74
CA LYS A 295 27.24 -18.44 -22.94
C LYS A 295 25.88 -17.80 -23.06
N MET A 296 25.86 -16.54 -23.48
CA MET A 296 24.61 -15.93 -23.93
C MET A 296 24.02 -16.71 -25.11
N ARG A 297 22.72 -16.52 -25.39
CA ARG A 297 22.15 -16.94 -26.68
C ARG A 297 22.93 -16.24 -27.80
N GLY A 298 23.83 -16.97 -28.45
CA GLY A 298 24.77 -16.42 -29.45
C GLY A 298 26.23 -16.83 -29.23
N GLY A 299 26.57 -17.38 -28.07
CA GLY A 299 27.89 -17.99 -27.83
C GLY A 299 28.92 -17.10 -27.15
N GLU A 300 28.58 -15.83 -26.89
CA GLU A 300 29.44 -14.87 -26.20
C GLU A 300 29.60 -15.20 -24.71
N PRO A 301 30.80 -15.01 -24.15
CA PRO A 301 31.07 -15.18 -22.72
C PRO A 301 30.32 -14.14 -21.90
N MET A 302 29.66 -14.59 -20.84
CA MET A 302 28.84 -13.76 -19.98
C MET A 302 29.70 -12.93 -19.01
N THR A 303 29.48 -11.62 -18.96
CA THR A 303 30.12 -10.73 -17.97
C THR A 303 29.38 -10.75 -16.63
N ASN A 304 30.06 -10.33 -15.56
CA ASN A 304 29.46 -10.19 -14.23
C ASN A 304 28.28 -9.21 -14.26
N TYR A 305 28.39 -8.11 -15.00
CA TYR A 305 27.30 -7.15 -15.18
C TYR A 305 26.04 -7.80 -15.73
N ILE A 306 26.15 -8.57 -16.82
CA ILE A 306 24.99 -9.23 -17.44
C ILE A 306 24.41 -10.27 -16.48
N HIS A 307 25.26 -10.95 -15.70
CA HIS A 307 24.81 -11.94 -14.73
C HIS A 307 24.02 -11.32 -13.57
N PHE A 308 24.60 -10.34 -12.89
CA PHE A 308 23.99 -9.73 -11.71
C PHE A 308 22.87 -8.75 -12.08
N ARG A 309 23.10 -7.83 -13.03
CA ARG A 309 22.08 -6.84 -13.43
C ARG A 309 21.00 -7.46 -14.31
N GLY A 310 21.39 -8.24 -15.32
CA GLY A 310 20.45 -8.76 -16.31
C GLY A 310 19.70 -10.00 -15.82
N GLU A 311 20.43 -11.08 -15.53
CA GLU A 311 19.82 -12.38 -15.25
C GLU A 311 19.21 -12.49 -13.85
N ILE A 312 19.77 -11.79 -12.84
CA ILE A 312 19.26 -11.82 -11.47
C ILE A 312 18.37 -10.60 -11.22
N PHE A 313 18.95 -9.40 -11.16
CA PHE A 313 18.26 -8.19 -10.69
C PHE A 313 17.03 -7.83 -11.54
N ALA A 314 17.23 -7.54 -12.83
CA ALA A 314 16.15 -7.11 -13.71
C ALA A 314 15.11 -8.22 -13.93
N LYS A 315 15.56 -9.44 -14.24
CA LYS A 315 14.63 -10.53 -14.55
C LYS A 315 13.78 -10.95 -13.35
N VAL A 316 14.32 -11.02 -12.13
CA VAL A 316 13.50 -11.33 -10.96
C VAL A 316 12.45 -10.24 -10.72
N ILE A 317 12.79 -8.96 -10.91
CA ILE A 317 11.81 -7.87 -10.81
C ILE A 317 10.75 -7.97 -11.93
N ASP A 318 11.14 -8.29 -13.16
CA ASP A 318 10.20 -8.47 -14.28
C ASP A 318 9.21 -9.61 -14.02
N ILE A 319 9.68 -10.70 -13.41
CA ILE A 319 8.82 -11.82 -13.01
C ILE A 319 7.88 -11.39 -11.89
N LEU A 320 8.38 -10.67 -10.88
CA LEU A 320 7.51 -10.13 -9.82
C LEU A 320 6.42 -9.24 -10.42
N ALA A 321 6.76 -8.31 -11.32
CA ALA A 321 5.78 -7.44 -11.97
C ALA A 321 4.74 -8.24 -12.76
N THR A 322 5.19 -9.19 -13.58
CA THR A 322 4.32 -10.06 -14.39
C THR A 322 3.39 -10.90 -13.51
N GLU A 323 3.92 -11.48 -12.44
CA GLU A 323 3.15 -12.29 -11.51
C GLU A 323 2.17 -11.44 -10.69
N MET A 324 2.56 -10.21 -10.31
CA MET A 324 1.64 -9.24 -9.69
C MET A 324 0.47 -8.93 -10.63
N ASP A 325 0.71 -8.71 -11.92
CA ASP A 325 -0.35 -8.49 -12.91
C ASP A 325 -1.26 -9.71 -13.08
N ARG A 326 -0.66 -10.91 -13.12
CA ARG A 326 -1.40 -12.17 -13.25
C ARG A 326 -2.29 -12.44 -12.04
N HIS A 327 -1.83 -12.09 -10.83
CA HIS A 327 -2.55 -12.36 -9.59
C HIS A 327 -3.53 -11.25 -9.20
N PHE A 328 -3.19 -9.99 -9.46
CA PHE A 328 -4.00 -8.82 -9.12
C PHE A 328 -4.63 -8.19 -10.37
N THR A 329 -5.33 -9.02 -11.17
CA THR A 329 -5.97 -8.57 -12.42
C THR A 329 -7.04 -7.52 -12.20
N GLU A 330 -7.22 -6.63 -13.19
CA GLU A 330 -8.31 -5.65 -13.22
C GLU A 330 -9.70 -6.26 -13.00
N THR A 331 -9.93 -7.52 -13.38
CA THR A 331 -11.24 -8.17 -13.22
C THR A 331 -11.57 -8.49 -11.75
N ASN A 332 -10.55 -8.77 -10.92
CA ASN A 332 -10.73 -8.90 -9.47
C ASN A 332 -10.90 -7.52 -8.81
N THR A 333 -10.34 -6.46 -9.39
CA THR A 333 -10.42 -5.09 -8.87
C THR A 333 -11.66 -4.32 -9.37
N ASN A 334 -12.24 -4.69 -10.52
CA ASN A 334 -13.40 -4.03 -11.12
C ASN A 334 -14.70 -4.32 -10.37
N LEU A 335 -14.88 -5.52 -9.84
CA LEU A 335 -16.02 -5.83 -8.96
C LEU A 335 -15.94 -5.05 -7.64
N LEU A 336 -14.72 -4.73 -7.20
CA LEU A 336 -14.43 -3.96 -5.99
C LEU A 336 -14.56 -2.45 -6.24
N SER A 337 -14.13 -2.00 -7.42
CA SER A 337 -14.38 -0.64 -7.94
C SER A 337 -15.88 -0.41 -8.12
N CYS A 338 -16.63 -1.40 -8.59
CA CYS A 338 -18.10 -1.37 -8.64
C CYS A 338 -18.73 -1.32 -7.25
N VAL A 339 -18.14 -1.90 -6.19
CA VAL A 339 -18.66 -1.76 -4.82
C VAL A 339 -18.37 -0.36 -4.26
N ILE A 340 -17.21 0.23 -4.57
CA ILE A 340 -16.88 1.62 -4.23
C ILE A 340 -17.82 2.59 -4.97
N TYR A 341 -18.00 2.41 -6.28
CA TYR A 341 -18.95 3.20 -7.08
C TYR A 341 -20.41 2.97 -6.68
N ASN A 342 -20.81 1.73 -6.35
CA ASN A 342 -22.16 1.46 -5.87
C ASN A 342 -22.40 2.03 -4.47
N SER A 343 -21.38 2.22 -3.64
CA SER A 343 -21.55 2.92 -2.36
C SER A 343 -21.99 4.36 -2.61
N SER A 344 -21.34 5.05 -3.55
CA SER A 344 -21.76 6.38 -4.01
C SER A 344 -23.15 6.37 -4.64
N ILE A 345 -23.47 5.40 -5.51
CA ILE A 345 -24.78 5.30 -6.18
C ILE A 345 -25.91 4.93 -5.20
N ILE A 346 -25.66 4.09 -4.19
CA ILE A 346 -26.63 3.74 -3.14
C ILE A 346 -26.91 4.94 -2.26
N ILE A 347 -25.87 5.71 -1.89
CA ILE A 347 -26.05 6.95 -1.13
C ILE A 347 -26.83 7.97 -1.97
N ILE A 348 -26.51 8.11 -3.26
CA ILE A 348 -27.26 8.97 -4.20
C ILE A 348 -28.72 8.51 -4.35
N LYS A 349 -28.99 7.20 -4.48
CA LYS A 349 -30.34 6.64 -4.55
C LYS A 349 -31.12 6.84 -3.26
N MET A 350 -30.49 6.68 -2.10
CA MET A 350 -31.10 6.96 -0.80
C MET A 350 -31.42 8.45 -0.64
N LEU A 351 -30.50 9.34 -1.04
CA LEU A 351 -30.70 10.79 -1.03
C LEU A 351 -31.84 11.19 -1.97
N LEU A 352 -31.91 10.62 -3.18
CA LEU A 352 -32.98 10.87 -4.14
C LEU A 352 -34.34 10.33 -3.67
N ALA A 353 -34.38 9.15 -3.05
CA ALA A 353 -35.61 8.60 -2.46
C ALA A 353 -36.12 9.46 -1.28
N SER A 354 -35.20 9.96 -0.45
CA SER A 354 -35.50 10.89 0.64
C SER A 354 -36.04 12.22 0.10
N LEU A 355 -35.45 12.74 -0.98
CA LEU A 355 -35.90 13.95 -1.66
C LEU A 355 -37.29 13.77 -2.29
N PHE A 356 -37.56 12.62 -2.92
CA PHE A 356 -38.87 12.28 -3.47
C PHE A 356 -39.95 12.17 -2.39
N TYR A 357 -39.62 11.57 -1.24
CA TYR A 357 -40.54 11.49 -0.10
C TYR A 357 -40.90 12.89 0.42
N ILE A 358 -39.90 13.77 0.54
CA ILE A 358 -40.10 15.16 0.97
C ILE A 358 -40.91 15.96 -0.07
N LEU A 359 -40.70 15.73 -1.37
CA LEU A 359 -41.48 16.34 -2.45
C LEU A 359 -42.93 15.83 -2.47
N SER A 360 -43.17 14.56 -2.16
CA SER A 360 -44.52 13.97 -2.08
C SER A 360 -45.30 14.40 -0.83
N ALA A 361 -44.60 14.83 0.22
CA ALA A 361 -45.19 15.30 1.47
C ALA A 361 -45.67 16.76 1.42
N PHE A 362 -45.40 17.51 0.34
CA PHE A 362 -45.86 18.88 0.15
C PHE A 362 -46.55 19.07 -1.23
N PRO A 363 -47.83 18.71 -1.36
CA PRO A 363 -48.56 18.92 -2.59
C PRO A 363 -49.16 20.33 -2.58
N THR A 364 -48.41 21.38 -2.94
CA THR A 364 -49.04 22.62 -3.44
C THR A 364 -48.10 23.49 -4.26
N ALA A 365 -48.66 23.92 -5.40
CA ALA A 365 -48.29 25.07 -6.24
C ALA A 365 -47.11 24.91 -7.21
N PHE A 366 -47.37 24.24 -8.34
CA PHE A 366 -46.94 24.75 -9.65
C PHE A 366 -48.06 24.54 -10.66
N SER A 367 -48.88 25.58 -10.83
CA SER A 367 -49.71 25.76 -12.02
C SER A 367 -49.28 27.09 -12.65
N GLU A 368 -49.28 27.08 -13.98
CA GLU A 368 -49.01 28.17 -14.93
C GLU A 368 -47.57 28.34 -15.43
N GLY A 369 -47.42 28.13 -16.75
CA GLY A 369 -46.34 28.68 -17.55
C GLY A 369 -45.58 27.70 -18.45
N ILE A 370 -46.26 26.97 -19.34
CA ILE A 370 -45.59 26.35 -20.50
C ILE A 370 -45.19 27.47 -21.46
N SER A 371 -43.89 27.72 -21.58
CA SER A 371 -43.27 28.45 -22.67
C SER A 371 -42.06 27.63 -23.14
N SER A 372 -42.16 27.15 -24.38
CA SER A 372 -41.15 26.36 -25.06
C SER A 372 -39.91 27.20 -25.37
N SER A 373 -38.75 26.81 -24.85
CA SER A 373 -37.49 27.05 -25.54
C SER A 373 -36.65 25.78 -25.54
N THR A 374 -36.65 25.10 -26.68
CA THR A 374 -35.77 23.97 -26.98
C THR A 374 -34.34 24.51 -27.06
N GLY A 375 -33.54 24.31 -26.01
CA GLY A 375 -32.11 24.63 -25.98
C GLY A 375 -31.32 23.42 -25.51
N ARG A 376 -30.55 22.81 -26.43
CA ARG A 376 -29.69 21.66 -26.15
C ARG A 376 -28.62 22.03 -25.12
N SER A 377 -28.45 21.20 -24.08
CA SER A 377 -27.30 21.24 -23.17
C SER A 377 -25.99 21.01 -23.92
N LEU A 378 -24.98 21.83 -23.65
CA LEU A 378 -23.58 21.43 -23.72
C LEU A 378 -23.10 21.15 -22.29
N LEU A 379 -22.81 19.88 -22.01
CA LEU A 379 -21.99 19.48 -20.86
C LEU A 379 -20.63 20.18 -20.99
N GLN A 380 -20.39 21.21 -20.19
CA GLN A 380 -19.03 21.74 -20.04
C GLN A 380 -18.26 20.80 -19.13
N ILE A 381 -17.26 20.13 -19.72
CA ILE A 381 -16.20 19.38 -19.04
C ILE A 381 -15.59 20.30 -17.96
N PRO A 382 -15.41 19.85 -16.70
CA PRO A 382 -14.73 20.65 -15.70
C PRO A 382 -13.32 20.96 -16.21
N LYS A 383 -13.00 22.25 -16.34
CA LYS A 383 -11.67 22.70 -16.75
C LYS A 383 -10.71 22.41 -15.59
N GLU A 384 -9.75 21.51 -15.83
CA GLU A 384 -8.68 21.17 -14.89
C GLU A 384 -7.90 22.44 -14.48
N CYS A 385 -7.46 22.48 -13.23
CA CYS A 385 -6.70 23.62 -12.72
C CYS A 385 -5.36 23.75 -13.46
N PRO A 386 -5.07 24.88 -14.13
CA PRO A 386 -3.82 25.05 -14.88
C PRO A 386 -2.58 25.25 -13.98
N ILE A 387 -2.76 25.23 -12.65
CA ILE A 387 -1.70 25.47 -11.67
C ILE A 387 -1.58 24.25 -10.77
N SER A 388 -0.38 23.65 -10.72
CA SER A 388 -0.05 22.64 -9.71
C SER A 388 0.33 23.32 -8.38
N PHE A 389 -0.39 22.95 -7.32
CA PHE A 389 -0.13 23.38 -5.94
C PHE A 389 0.82 22.42 -5.19
N GLU A 390 1.16 21.26 -5.76
CA GLU A 390 1.99 20.23 -5.12
C GLU A 390 3.39 20.72 -4.70
N PHE A 391 4.00 21.55 -5.56
CA PHE A 391 5.39 21.99 -5.43
C PHE A 391 5.53 23.43 -4.92
N LYS A 392 4.45 24.04 -4.39
CA LYS A 392 4.51 25.40 -3.84
C LYS A 392 5.20 25.44 -2.47
N ASN A 393 5.82 26.57 -2.15
CA ASN A 393 6.50 26.75 -0.87
C ASN A 393 5.48 27.11 0.23
N TYR A 394 5.10 26.11 1.01
CA TYR A 394 4.17 26.26 2.14
C TYR A 394 4.80 26.83 3.41
N THR A 395 6.13 27.03 3.43
CA THR A 395 6.85 27.56 4.61
C THR A 395 6.35 28.95 5.01
N ILE A 396 5.83 29.74 4.07
CA ILE A 396 5.22 31.04 4.35
C ILE A 396 4.01 30.94 5.30
N ILE A 397 3.28 29.82 5.28
CA ILE A 397 2.16 29.53 6.19
C ILE A 397 2.63 28.73 7.40
N THR A 398 3.39 27.64 7.20
CA THR A 398 3.77 26.74 8.30
C THR A 398 4.73 27.34 9.31
N SER A 399 5.51 28.35 8.92
CA SER A 399 6.38 29.08 9.85
C SER A 399 5.59 29.96 10.84
N GLN A 400 4.47 30.54 10.40
CA GLN A 400 3.71 31.58 11.11
C GLN A 400 2.40 31.07 11.74
N CYS A 401 1.78 30.02 11.19
CA CYS A 401 0.55 29.44 11.72
C CYS A 401 0.85 28.06 12.33
N ARG A 402 1.06 27.99 13.65
CA ARG A 402 1.45 26.76 14.37
C ARG A 402 0.38 26.33 15.37
N GLY A 403 0.15 25.02 15.48
CA GLY A 403 -0.70 24.43 16.52
C GLY A 403 0.02 24.34 17.87
N PRO A 404 -0.68 23.99 18.97
CA PRO A 404 -2.10 23.62 19.03
C PRO A 404 -3.07 24.81 19.10
N HIS A 405 -2.58 26.04 19.28
CA HIS A 405 -3.38 27.26 19.32
C HIS A 405 -3.05 28.15 18.13
N TYR A 406 -4.00 28.29 17.19
CA TYR A 406 -3.80 29.00 15.92
C TYR A 406 -4.16 30.48 16.05
N PRO A 407 -3.19 31.42 16.10
CA PRO A 407 -3.47 32.84 16.21
C PRO A 407 -4.20 33.36 14.96
N PRO A 408 -5.47 33.83 15.05
CA PRO A 408 -6.29 34.12 13.87
C PRO A 408 -5.65 35.15 12.93
N LYS A 409 -5.11 36.25 13.48
CA LYS A 409 -4.50 37.32 12.68
C LYS A 409 -3.26 36.85 11.92
N GLN A 410 -2.33 36.17 12.60
CA GLN A 410 -1.09 35.69 11.98
C GLN A 410 -1.35 34.58 10.95
N CYS A 411 -2.27 33.66 11.23
CA CYS A 411 -2.67 32.61 10.29
C CYS A 411 -3.34 33.18 9.04
N CYS A 412 -4.22 34.17 9.19
CA CYS A 412 -4.89 34.80 8.06
C CYS A 412 -3.96 35.68 7.24
N ASP A 413 -3.06 36.44 7.86
CA ASP A 413 -2.07 37.24 7.14
C ASP A 413 -1.12 36.36 6.31
N ALA A 414 -0.68 35.22 6.88
CA ALA A 414 0.16 34.26 6.19
C ALA A 414 -0.57 33.56 5.04
N PHE A 415 -1.83 33.18 5.25
CA PHE A 415 -2.69 32.58 4.23
C PHE A 415 -2.96 33.52 3.06
N VAL A 416 -3.32 34.78 3.34
CA VAL A 416 -3.55 35.82 2.32
C VAL A 416 -2.28 36.05 1.50
N ARG A 417 -1.10 36.14 2.12
CA ARG A 417 0.17 36.27 1.38
C ARG A 417 0.46 35.11 0.44
N PHE A 418 0.09 33.89 0.80
CA PHE A 418 0.27 32.71 -0.04
C PHE A 418 -0.76 32.62 -1.17
N ALA A 419 -2.04 32.87 -0.87
CA ALA A 419 -3.15 32.63 -1.78
C ALA A 419 -3.38 33.78 -2.78
N CYS A 420 -3.08 35.02 -2.40
CA CYS A 420 -3.38 36.19 -3.24
C CYS A 420 -2.71 36.21 -4.62
N PRO A 421 -1.44 35.76 -4.81
CA PRO A 421 -0.86 35.62 -6.14
C PRO A 421 -1.67 34.71 -7.09
N PHE A 422 -2.49 33.82 -6.53
CA PHE A 422 -3.30 32.86 -7.28
C PHE A 422 -4.80 33.18 -7.27
N ALA A 423 -5.22 34.31 -6.69
CA ALA A 423 -6.63 34.70 -6.56
C ALA A 423 -7.44 34.64 -7.88
N PRO A 424 -6.90 35.03 -9.06
CA PRO A 424 -7.63 34.91 -10.32
C PRO A 424 -8.00 33.47 -10.71
N TYR A 425 -7.22 32.49 -10.26
CA TYR A 425 -7.47 31.07 -10.50
C TYR A 425 -8.33 30.45 -9.40
N LEU A 426 -8.07 30.80 -8.15
CA LEU A 426 -8.82 30.31 -6.99
C LEU A 426 -10.28 30.77 -7.00
N ASN A 427 -10.55 31.99 -7.49
CA ASN A 427 -11.91 32.54 -7.54
C ASN A 427 -12.73 32.04 -8.74
N ASN A 428 -12.08 31.56 -9.81
CA ASN A 428 -12.74 31.12 -11.05
C ASN A 428 -12.82 29.58 -11.20
N PHE A 429 -11.93 28.82 -10.56
CA PHE A 429 -11.87 27.37 -10.69
C PHE A 429 -12.00 26.71 -9.31
N THR A 430 -13.13 26.02 -9.09
CA THR A 430 -13.39 25.28 -7.85
C THR A 430 -12.34 24.21 -7.58
N GLU A 431 -11.87 23.51 -8.62
CA GLU A 431 -10.82 22.50 -8.51
C GLU A 431 -9.46 23.09 -8.08
N CYS A 432 -9.12 24.32 -8.50
CA CYS A 432 -7.90 24.98 -8.03
C CYS A 432 -7.97 25.27 -6.53
N SER A 433 -9.14 25.70 -6.03
CA SER A 433 -9.33 25.97 -4.61
C SER A 433 -9.24 24.69 -3.78
N LYS A 434 -9.85 23.59 -4.25
CA LYS A 434 -9.81 22.27 -3.61
C LYS A 434 -8.37 21.74 -3.55
N SER A 435 -7.68 21.73 -4.70
CA SER A 435 -6.28 21.29 -4.79
C SER A 435 -5.35 22.08 -3.86
N MET A 436 -5.49 23.41 -3.79
CA MET A 436 -4.70 24.24 -2.88
C MET A 436 -4.91 23.85 -1.41
N PHE A 437 -6.16 23.67 -0.98
CA PHE A 437 -6.47 23.30 0.41
C PHE A 437 -6.06 21.87 0.75
N ASP A 438 -6.16 20.93 -0.20
CA ASP A 438 -5.71 19.54 -0.01
C ASP A 438 -4.21 19.49 0.30
N TYR A 439 -3.38 20.17 -0.50
CA TYR A 439 -1.94 20.21 -0.24
C TYR A 439 -1.58 21.02 1.00
N LEU A 440 -2.31 22.11 1.30
CA LEU A 440 -2.10 22.90 2.51
C LEU A 440 -2.38 22.06 3.78
N ASN A 441 -3.48 21.31 3.80
CA ASN A 441 -3.84 20.47 4.93
C ASN A 441 -2.88 19.27 5.06
N LEU A 442 -2.47 18.66 3.93
CA LEU A 442 -1.55 17.53 3.92
C LEU A 442 -0.14 17.90 4.41
N ARG A 443 0.41 19.04 3.96
CA ARG A 443 1.79 19.46 4.28
C ARG A 443 1.94 20.00 5.70
N ALA A 444 0.89 20.59 6.25
CA ALA A 444 0.95 21.33 7.51
C ALA A 444 0.12 20.70 8.65
N GLN A 445 -0.59 19.60 8.37
CA GLN A 445 -1.48 18.91 9.33
C GLN A 445 -2.54 19.84 9.95
N TYR A 446 -3.02 20.83 9.19
CA TYR A 446 -4.07 21.73 9.67
C TYR A 446 -5.43 21.02 9.73
N PRO A 447 -6.28 21.33 10.74
CA PRO A 447 -7.66 20.87 10.77
C PRO A 447 -8.43 21.36 9.53
N THR A 448 -9.25 20.48 8.95
CA THR A 448 -10.11 20.82 7.81
C THR A 448 -11.01 22.01 8.16
N GLY A 449 -11.00 23.05 7.33
CA GLY A 449 -11.79 24.26 7.54
C GLY A 449 -11.17 25.30 8.47
N LEU A 450 -9.93 25.11 8.95
CA LEU A 450 -9.24 26.07 9.83
C LEU A 450 -9.29 27.51 9.29
N PHE A 451 -8.80 27.75 8.07
CA PHE A 451 -8.78 29.09 7.47
C PHE A 451 -10.17 29.63 7.13
N SER A 452 -11.14 28.76 6.84
CA SER A 452 -12.55 29.18 6.65
C SER A 452 -13.18 29.66 7.96
N SER A 453 -12.79 29.08 9.09
CA SER A 453 -13.27 29.50 10.42
C SER A 453 -12.55 30.76 10.94
N LEU A 454 -11.25 30.87 10.70
CA LEU A 454 -10.40 31.95 11.23
C LEU A 454 -10.44 33.22 10.38
N CYS A 455 -10.48 33.10 9.05
CA CYS A 455 -10.32 34.22 8.14
C CYS A 455 -11.65 34.67 7.57
N LYS A 456 -12.30 35.61 8.28
CA LYS A 456 -13.53 36.26 7.83
C LYS A 456 -13.18 37.59 7.17
N GLY A 457 -13.39 37.66 5.86
CA GLY A 457 -13.25 38.89 5.07
C GLY A 457 -14.47 39.81 5.18
N ASP A 458 -14.51 40.84 4.34
CA ASP A 458 -15.66 41.73 4.20
C ASP A 458 -16.69 41.16 3.18
N ARG A 459 -17.61 41.99 2.68
CA ARG A 459 -18.64 41.55 1.73
C ARG A 459 -18.09 41.12 0.36
N GLU A 460 -16.84 41.46 0.05
CA GLU A 460 -16.15 41.12 -1.19
C GLU A 460 -15.17 39.95 -1.03
N GLY A 461 -14.94 39.50 0.21
CA GLY A 461 -14.07 38.36 0.53
C GLY A 461 -12.82 38.79 1.30
N LEU A 462 -11.74 38.00 1.21
CA LEU A 462 -10.47 38.34 1.85
C LEU A 462 -9.71 39.35 0.97
N PRO A 463 -9.34 40.53 1.50
CA PRO A 463 -8.65 41.56 0.70
C PRO A 463 -7.23 41.12 0.37
N CYS A 464 -6.92 41.08 -0.93
CA CYS A 464 -5.56 40.87 -1.42
C CYS A 464 -4.86 42.21 -1.64
N PHE A 465 -3.87 42.53 -0.81
CA PHE A 465 -3.05 43.73 -0.99
C PHE A 465 -2.04 43.48 -2.12
N ALA A 466 -2.19 44.18 -3.23
CA ALA A 466 -1.32 44.04 -4.39
C ALA A 466 0.13 44.42 -4.04
N SER A 467 1.03 43.44 -4.11
CA SER A 467 2.46 43.66 -4.39
C SER A 467 2.85 42.75 -5.56
N ALA A 468 3.33 43.40 -6.62
CA ALA A 468 3.45 43.01 -8.04
C ALA A 468 4.39 41.82 -8.37
N PRO A 469 4.56 41.35 -9.65
CA PRO A 469 3.99 41.80 -10.93
C PRO A 469 3.21 40.70 -11.72
N PRO A 470 2.52 41.04 -12.83
CA PRO A 470 1.60 40.12 -13.52
C PRO A 470 2.34 39.17 -14.47
N VAL A 471 1.93 37.90 -14.46
CA VAL A 471 2.18 36.97 -15.58
C VAL A 471 1.06 37.18 -16.60
N SER A 472 1.47 37.42 -17.84
CA SER A 472 0.68 37.83 -19.02
C SER A 472 -0.58 36.99 -19.26
N ARG A 473 -1.72 37.67 -19.45
CA ARG A 473 -2.95 37.14 -20.06
C ARG A 473 -2.85 37.20 -21.60
N PRO A 474 -3.50 36.28 -22.33
CA PRO A 474 -4.05 36.57 -23.64
C PRO A 474 -5.46 37.18 -23.51
N ASP A 475 -5.78 38.02 -24.48
CA ASP A 475 -6.78 39.07 -24.55
C ASP A 475 -8.24 38.76 -24.18
N ALA A 476 -8.91 39.83 -23.77
CA ALA A 476 -10.34 39.94 -23.55
C ALA A 476 -11.08 40.21 -24.86
N ASP A 477 -12.32 39.73 -24.97
CA ASP A 477 -13.35 40.43 -25.73
C ASP A 477 -14.55 40.72 -24.82
N SER A 478 -14.87 42.01 -24.78
CA SER A 478 -15.89 42.64 -23.97
C SER A 478 -17.22 42.68 -24.69
N HIS A 479 -18.33 42.38 -24.00
CA HIS A 479 -19.59 43.07 -24.24
C HIS A 479 -20.33 43.38 -22.94
N SER A 480 -20.40 44.69 -22.69
CA SER A 480 -21.22 45.36 -21.68
C SER A 480 -22.69 45.30 -22.08
N SER A 481 -23.58 45.06 -21.10
CA SER A 481 -24.93 45.63 -21.05
C SER A 481 -25.44 45.53 -19.61
N GLY A 482 -25.49 46.66 -18.91
CA GLY A 482 -26.14 46.76 -17.60
C GLY A 482 -27.66 46.80 -17.74
N ILE A 483 -28.40 46.42 -16.68
CA ILE A 483 -29.75 46.91 -16.35
C ILE A 483 -30.07 46.60 -14.86
N VAL A 484 -30.29 47.70 -14.13
CA VAL A 484 -31.29 48.00 -13.08
C VAL A 484 -31.63 46.98 -11.98
N LEU A 485 -31.37 47.46 -10.75
CA LEU A 485 -31.80 46.94 -9.46
C LEU A 485 -33.32 47.06 -9.24
N MET A 486 -34.03 45.96 -8.95
CA MET A 486 -35.36 45.96 -8.33
C MET A 486 -35.39 44.97 -7.16
N LYS A 487 -35.55 45.49 -5.94
CA LYS A 487 -35.75 44.73 -4.70
C LYS A 487 -37.06 43.94 -4.75
N ARG A 488 -37.02 42.64 -4.45
CA ARG A 488 -38.22 41.86 -4.05
C ARG A 488 -37.93 41.04 -2.79
N LYS A 489 -38.74 41.26 -1.75
CA LYS A 489 -38.72 40.55 -0.47
C LYS A 489 -38.99 39.06 -0.69
N THR A 490 -38.08 38.19 -0.25
CA THR A 490 -38.29 36.74 -0.20
C THR A 490 -38.80 36.33 1.19
N SER A 491 -39.92 35.60 1.24
CA SER A 491 -40.49 35.07 2.47
C SER A 491 -39.71 33.84 2.95
N ARG A 492 -39.72 33.61 4.27
CA ARG A 492 -38.91 32.60 4.98
C ARG A 492 -39.21 31.14 4.59
N LEU A 493 -40.26 30.86 3.81
CA LEU A 493 -40.65 29.50 3.42
C LEU A 493 -39.86 28.96 2.20
N ALA A 494 -39.41 29.85 1.30
CA ALA A 494 -38.56 29.46 0.16
C ALA A 494 -37.11 29.11 0.55
N MET A 495 -36.71 29.46 1.77
CA MET A 495 -35.34 29.23 2.28
C MET A 495 -35.14 27.77 2.69
N VAL A 496 -36.15 27.10 3.22
CA VAL A 496 -36.03 25.72 3.72
C VAL A 496 -35.92 24.72 2.56
N SER A 497 -36.69 24.93 1.48
CA SER A 497 -36.61 24.10 0.27
C SER A 497 -35.27 24.27 -0.48
N LYS A 498 -34.78 25.51 -0.63
CA LYS A 498 -33.47 25.77 -1.28
C LYS A 498 -32.30 25.23 -0.46
N THR A 499 -32.34 25.31 0.87
CA THR A 499 -31.25 24.83 1.73
C THR A 499 -31.16 23.30 1.69
N LEU A 500 -32.30 22.60 1.66
CA LEU A 500 -32.35 21.15 1.52
C LEU A 500 -31.88 20.68 0.14
N PHE A 501 -32.27 21.40 -0.92
CA PHE A 501 -31.83 21.09 -2.28
C PHE A 501 -30.32 21.31 -2.47
N VAL A 502 -29.76 22.37 -1.87
CA VAL A 502 -28.32 22.65 -1.88
C VAL A 502 -27.53 21.65 -1.04
N LEU A 503 -28.07 21.17 0.09
CA LEU A 503 -27.44 20.12 0.90
C LEU A 503 -27.42 18.76 0.17
N VAL A 504 -28.49 18.42 -0.54
CA VAL A 504 -28.55 17.20 -1.35
C VAL A 504 -27.61 17.32 -2.57
N PHE A 505 -27.56 18.48 -3.24
CA PHE A 505 -26.61 18.71 -4.34
C PHE A 505 -25.14 18.71 -3.88
N ALA A 506 -24.85 19.28 -2.71
CA ALA A 506 -23.51 19.29 -2.14
C ALA A 506 -23.06 17.88 -1.72
N MET A 507 -23.96 17.04 -1.21
CA MET A 507 -23.62 15.65 -0.90
C MET A 507 -23.42 14.78 -2.15
N VAL A 508 -24.17 15.03 -3.23
CA VAL A 508 -23.98 14.33 -4.51
C VAL A 508 -22.62 14.67 -5.15
N PHE A 509 -22.11 15.89 -4.96
CA PHE A 509 -20.79 16.32 -5.44
C PHE A 509 -19.60 15.88 -4.57
N ILE A 510 -19.83 15.47 -3.33
CA ILE A 510 -18.78 14.95 -2.44
C ILE A 510 -18.57 13.43 -2.64
N LEU A 511 -19.51 12.75 -3.29
CA LEU A 511 -19.51 11.30 -3.51
C LEU A 511 -19.21 10.87 -4.97
N ALA A 512 -19.06 11.83 -5.89
CA ALA A 512 -18.52 11.63 -7.24
C ALA A 512 -17.04 12.04 -7.27
#